data_AF-A0A813HFC4-F1
#
_entry.id   AF-A0A813HFC4-F1
#
_cell.length_a   1.000
_cell.length_b   1.000
_cell.length_c   1.000
_cell.angle_alpha   90.00
_cell.angle_beta   90.00
_cell.angle_gamma   90.00
#
_symmetry.space_group_name_H-M   'P 1'
#
loop_
_entity.id
_entity.type
_entity.pdbx_description
1 polymer ?
#
loop_
_entity_poly.entity_id
_entity_poly.type
_entity_poly.pdbx_seq_one_letter_code
_entity_poly.pdbx_strand_id
1 'polypeptide(L)'
;MYSLRLINNGYADHAGSRSDFVVIGHPQYNLGKIGADMGYKEGWDTTGTPCLPKRSLPGDRMRRMGKGKYLESLRSTEHKPSYKERVLAKSQSDTKVGSIRSLYSTAFSPGDPQGSLDTFVDQLQASDRLPACIPHRTTSGYANHIRSQPVMKHYTSIQEDLVDLRMRLRLAPEATKAHLQADDAWRYYALHLKQANKNEGQLRRTKMNATATVKKAMSGA
;
A
#
# COMPACT_ATOMS: atom_id res chain seq x y z
N MET A 1 -17.10 2.32 28.00
CA MET A 1 -17.20 0.85 27.83
C MET A 1 -15.86 0.37 27.32
N TYR A 2 -15.18 -0.50 28.07
CA TYR A 2 -13.89 -1.07 27.66
C TYR A 2 -14.12 -2.18 26.63
N SER A 3 -13.24 -2.32 25.64
CA SER A 3 -13.27 -3.42 24.68
C SER A 3 -11.90 -4.11 24.66
N LEU A 4 -11.90 -5.43 24.86
CA LEU A 4 -10.71 -6.24 24.69
C LEU A 4 -10.61 -6.68 23.24
N ARG A 5 -9.48 -6.37 22.60
CA ARG A 5 -9.17 -6.90 21.27
C ARG A 5 -8.03 -7.89 21.40
N LEU A 6 -8.32 -9.15 21.06
CA LEU A 6 -7.30 -10.18 20.96
C LEU A 6 -6.27 -9.77 19.93
N ILE A 7 -4.99 -9.75 20.30
CA ILE A 7 -3.92 -9.58 19.33
C ILE A 7 -3.59 -10.93 18.75
N ASN A 8 -3.90 -11.14 17.48
CA ASN A 8 -3.45 -12.34 16.80
C ASN A 8 -1.98 -12.17 16.38
N ASN A 9 -1.07 -12.43 17.31
CA ASN A 9 0.37 -12.33 17.11
C ASN A 9 0.97 -13.57 16.42
N GLY A 10 0.16 -14.57 16.04
CA GLY A 10 0.65 -15.81 15.43
C GLY A 10 1.43 -16.74 16.38
N TYR A 11 1.60 -16.36 17.65
CA TYR A 11 2.27 -17.18 18.67
C TYR A 11 1.48 -18.42 19.11
N ALA A 12 0.20 -18.53 18.74
CA ALA A 12 -0.65 -19.65 19.11
C ALA A 12 -0.08 -21.00 18.62
N ASP A 13 0.62 -21.00 17.48
CA ASP A 13 1.17 -22.23 16.90
C ASP A 13 2.48 -22.70 17.57
N HIS A 14 3.15 -21.83 18.36
CA HIS A 14 4.50 -22.12 18.88
C HIS A 14 4.74 -21.80 20.36
N ALA A 15 3.86 -21.06 21.06
CA ALA A 15 4.13 -20.55 22.42
C ALA A 15 3.00 -20.74 23.46
N GLY A 16 2.23 -21.83 23.38
CA GLY A 16 1.35 -22.28 24.47
C GLY A 16 0.13 -21.40 24.78
N SER A 17 -0.48 -21.59 25.95
CA SER A 17 -1.78 -21.03 26.42
C SER A 17 -1.81 -19.51 26.68
N ARG A 18 -0.74 -18.79 26.32
CA ARG A 18 -0.64 -17.36 26.55
C ARG A 18 -1.49 -16.59 25.54
N SER A 19 -2.45 -15.81 26.03
CA SER A 19 -3.28 -14.92 25.23
C SER A 19 -2.96 -13.47 25.58
N ASP A 20 -2.45 -12.71 24.60
CA ASP A 20 -2.21 -11.27 24.75
C ASP A 20 -3.43 -10.49 24.24
N PHE A 21 -3.94 -9.57 25.06
CA PHE A 21 -5.06 -8.70 24.71
C PHE A 21 -4.63 -7.24 24.74
N VAL A 22 -5.12 -6.44 23.79
CA VAL A 22 -5.05 -4.97 23.90
C VAL A 22 -6.36 -4.48 24.49
N VAL A 23 -6.26 -3.71 25.57
CA VAL A 23 -7.39 -2.95 26.10
C VAL A 23 -7.58 -1.71 25.22
N ILE A 24 -8.64 -1.70 24.42
CA ILE A 24 -9.02 -0.56 23.58
C ILE A 24 -10.12 0.21 24.31
N GLY A 25 -10.07 1.55 24.25
CA GLY A 25 -11.07 2.40 24.90
C GLY A 25 -10.77 2.68 26.36
N HIS A 26 -9.56 2.35 26.84
CA HIS A 26 -9.11 2.79 28.16
C HIS A 26 -8.80 4.30 28.11
N PRO A 27 -9.36 5.13 29.00
CA PRO A 27 -9.22 6.58 28.94
C PRO A 27 -7.75 7.04 28.99
N GLN A 28 -6.86 6.31 29.69
CA GLN A 28 -5.41 6.59 29.70
C GLN A 28 -4.74 6.50 28.31
N TYR A 29 -5.23 5.64 27.42
CA TYR A 29 -4.60 5.41 26.11
C TYR A 29 -5.20 6.28 25.01
N ASN A 30 -6.48 6.63 25.12
CA ASN A 30 -7.17 7.46 24.11
C ASN A 30 -6.82 8.95 24.19
N LEU A 31 -6.40 9.45 25.35
CA LEU A 31 -6.10 10.88 25.55
C LEU A 31 -4.70 11.29 25.04
N GLY A 32 -3.92 10.34 24.50
CA GLY A 32 -2.53 10.58 24.12
C GLY A 32 -1.67 10.86 25.35
N LYS A 33 -0.36 10.65 25.24
CA LYS A 33 0.59 10.92 26.32
C LYS A 33 0.84 12.43 26.43
N ILE A 34 -0.21 13.23 26.66
CA ILE A 34 -0.13 14.69 26.77
C ILE A 34 0.02 15.02 28.27
N GLY A 35 1.19 15.52 28.68
CA GLY A 35 1.42 16.06 30.03
C GLY A 35 2.01 15.09 31.07
N ALA A 36 2.56 13.94 30.67
CA ALA A 36 3.18 12.99 31.61
C ALA A 36 4.57 13.41 32.13
N ASP A 37 5.07 14.58 31.76
CA ASP A 37 6.43 15.01 32.12
C ASP A 37 6.55 15.50 33.58
N MET A 38 5.44 15.78 34.27
CA MET A 38 5.43 16.35 35.63
C MET A 38 4.40 15.65 36.56
N GLY A 39 4.23 14.34 36.43
CA GLY A 39 3.38 13.53 37.29
C GLY A 39 1.88 13.57 36.94
N TYR A 40 1.15 12.57 37.43
CA TYR A 40 -0.29 12.46 37.24
C TYR A 40 -0.99 13.49 38.14
N LYS A 41 -1.68 14.48 37.55
CA LYS A 41 -2.55 15.39 38.31
C LYS A 41 -3.72 14.60 38.93
N GLU A 42 -4.26 15.11 40.04
CA GLU A 42 -5.29 14.46 40.88
C GLU A 42 -6.65 14.24 40.18
N GLY A 43 -6.79 14.66 38.93
CA GLY A 43 -8.00 14.50 38.14
C GLY A 43 -7.71 14.25 36.67
N TRP A 44 -8.57 13.46 36.04
CA TRP A 44 -8.59 13.29 34.59
C TRP A 44 -9.03 14.59 33.94
N ASP A 45 -8.27 15.06 32.95
CA ASP A 45 -8.73 16.13 32.07
C ASP A 45 -9.94 15.61 31.27
N THR A 46 -11.13 16.11 31.60
CA THR A 46 -12.38 15.80 30.89
C THR A 46 -12.67 16.78 29.76
N THR A 47 -11.77 17.72 29.49
CA THR A 47 -11.94 18.69 28.42
C THR A 47 -11.96 17.95 27.09
N GLY A 48 -13.14 17.94 26.45
CA GLY A 48 -13.32 17.26 25.16
C GLY A 48 -12.32 17.79 24.13
N THR A 49 -11.54 16.89 23.52
CA THR A 49 -10.56 17.26 22.50
C THR A 49 -11.26 18.06 21.38
N PRO A 50 -10.81 19.28 21.05
CA PRO A 50 -11.44 20.08 20.02
C PRO A 50 -11.23 19.43 18.64
N CYS A 51 -12.22 18.67 18.18
CA CYS A 51 -12.24 18.09 16.83
C CYS A 51 -12.65 19.16 15.81
N LEU A 52 -11.67 19.95 15.34
CA LEU A 52 -11.87 20.96 14.30
C LEU A 52 -11.23 20.53 12.96
N PRO A 53 -11.95 20.68 11.83
CA PRO A 53 -13.34 21.10 11.72
C PRO A 53 -14.30 20.04 12.28
N LYS A 54 -15.46 20.47 12.80
CA LYS A 54 -16.55 19.55 13.21
C LYS A 54 -17.09 18.83 11.98
N ARG A 55 -16.42 17.77 11.53
CA ARG A 55 -16.85 16.96 10.38
C ARG A 55 -17.82 15.91 10.87
N SER A 56 -19.09 16.06 10.51
CA SER A 56 -20.08 15.00 10.71
C SER A 56 -20.12 14.13 9.44
N LEU A 57 -20.28 12.81 9.61
CA LEU A 57 -20.44 11.89 8.47
C LEU A 57 -21.61 12.31 7.54
N PRO A 58 -22.77 12.79 8.04
CA PRO A 58 -23.81 13.36 7.19
C PRO A 58 -23.35 14.62 6.45
N GLY A 59 -22.58 15.50 7.11
CA GLY A 59 -22.01 16.71 6.50
C GLY A 59 -21.05 16.40 5.35
N ASP A 60 -20.15 15.43 5.54
CA ASP A 60 -19.24 14.98 4.49
C ASP A 60 -19.98 14.31 3.33
N ARG A 61 -21.05 13.54 3.60
CA ARG A 61 -21.91 12.96 2.55
C ARG A 61 -22.66 14.03 1.77
N MET A 62 -23.25 15.01 2.45
CA MET A 62 -23.92 16.15 1.81
C MET A 62 -22.97 16.95 0.94
N ARG A 63 -21.73 17.17 1.40
CA ARG A 63 -20.72 17.88 0.60
C ARG A 63 -20.31 17.09 -0.65
N ARG A 64 -20.17 15.77 -0.54
CA ARG A 64 -19.77 14.90 -1.67
C ARG A 64 -20.87 14.71 -2.71
N MET A 65 -22.11 14.49 -2.26
CA MET A 65 -23.24 14.18 -3.14
C MET A 65 -24.00 15.44 -3.61
N GLY A 66 -23.84 16.56 -2.90
CA GLY A 66 -24.69 17.73 -3.02
C GLY A 66 -25.93 17.62 -2.11
N LYS A 67 -26.37 18.74 -1.55
CA LYS A 67 -27.49 18.80 -0.59
C LYS A 67 -28.79 18.24 -1.16
N GLY A 68 -29.13 18.57 -2.41
CA GLY A 68 -30.36 18.11 -3.07
C GLY A 68 -30.41 16.59 -3.21
N LYS A 69 -29.38 15.99 -3.83
CA LYS A 69 -29.28 14.54 -4.03
C LYS A 69 -29.25 13.76 -2.71
N TYR A 70 -28.62 14.32 -1.67
CA TYR A 70 -28.61 13.70 -0.35
C TYR A 70 -30.00 13.67 0.28
N LEU A 71 -30.74 14.78 0.23
CA LEU A 71 -32.12 14.84 0.74
C LEU A 71 -33.07 13.95 -0.07
N GLU A 72 -32.90 13.90 -1.39
CA GLU A 72 -33.64 13.01 -2.28
C GLU A 72 -33.37 11.52 -1.94
N SER A 73 -32.12 11.15 -1.69
CA SER A 73 -31.74 9.79 -1.25
C SER A 73 -32.30 9.41 0.13
N LEU A 74 -32.55 10.39 1.00
CA LEU A 74 -33.22 10.15 2.29
C LEU A 74 -34.73 10.00 2.15
N ARG A 75 -35.33 10.66 1.14
CA ARG A 75 -36.77 10.60 0.83
C ARG A 75 -37.14 9.38 -0.01
N SER A 76 -36.18 8.80 -0.74
CA SER A 76 -36.42 7.61 -1.54
C SER A 76 -36.84 6.42 -0.66
N THR A 77 -37.98 5.83 -1.01
CA THR A 77 -38.50 4.58 -0.45
C THR A 77 -37.93 3.35 -1.17
N GLU A 78 -37.09 3.55 -2.18
CA GLU A 78 -36.46 2.44 -2.90
C GLU A 78 -35.54 1.65 -1.99
N HIS A 79 -35.53 0.32 -2.18
CA HIS A 79 -34.69 -0.56 -1.39
C HIS A 79 -33.22 -0.22 -1.64
N LYS A 80 -32.53 0.26 -0.60
CA LYS A 80 -31.08 0.51 -0.68
C LYS A 80 -30.40 -0.83 -0.92
N PRO A 81 -29.53 -0.95 -1.95
CA PRO A 81 -28.89 -2.21 -2.24
C PRO A 81 -28.16 -2.72 -1.00
N SER A 82 -28.31 -4.01 -0.73
CA SER A 82 -27.68 -4.69 0.39
C SER A 82 -26.17 -4.47 0.38
N TYR A 83 -25.50 -4.60 1.53
CA TYR A 83 -24.04 -4.54 1.56
C TYR A 83 -23.41 -5.50 0.55
N LYS A 84 -23.96 -6.73 0.43
CA LYS A 84 -23.50 -7.74 -0.53
C LYS A 84 -23.67 -7.28 -1.98
N GLU A 85 -24.81 -6.68 -2.31
CA GLU A 85 -25.10 -6.14 -3.66
C GLU A 85 -24.22 -4.93 -3.98
N ARG A 86 -23.96 -4.05 -3.01
CA ARG A 86 -23.03 -2.93 -3.20
C ARG A 86 -21.60 -3.40 -3.42
N VAL A 87 -21.17 -4.47 -2.74
CA VAL A 87 -19.85 -5.08 -2.93
C VAL A 87 -19.77 -5.74 -4.30
N LEU A 88 -20.80 -6.47 -4.73
CA LEU A 88 -20.89 -7.08 -6.06
C LEU A 88 -20.94 -6.01 -7.18
N ALA A 89 -21.73 -4.95 -7.02
CA ALA A 89 -21.79 -3.84 -7.96
C ALA A 89 -20.44 -3.10 -8.05
N LYS A 90 -19.70 -2.98 -6.93
CA LYS A 90 -18.32 -2.49 -6.93
C LYS A 90 -17.33 -3.45 -7.59
N SER A 91 -17.60 -4.75 -7.59
CA SER A 91 -16.78 -5.74 -8.29
C SER A 91 -17.01 -5.71 -9.81
N GLN A 92 -18.22 -5.34 -10.24
CA GLN A 92 -18.58 -5.18 -11.65
C GLN A 92 -18.23 -3.80 -12.23
N SER A 93 -18.33 -2.74 -11.43
CA SER A 93 -17.88 -1.41 -11.83
C SER A 93 -16.37 -1.29 -11.65
N ASP A 94 -15.66 -1.69 -12.70
CA ASP A 94 -14.30 -1.25 -13.03
C ASP A 94 -13.32 -1.27 -11.84
N THR A 95 -12.64 -2.40 -11.66
CA THR A 95 -11.57 -2.62 -10.67
C THR A 95 -10.34 -1.74 -10.97
N LYS A 96 -10.50 -0.42 -10.96
CA LYS A 96 -9.42 0.58 -11.03
C LYS A 96 -8.64 0.72 -9.72
N VAL A 97 -9.00 -0.06 -8.70
CA VAL A 97 -8.11 -0.30 -7.55
C VAL A 97 -7.31 -1.56 -7.85
N GLY A 98 -6.22 -1.39 -8.61
CA GLY A 98 -5.17 -2.40 -8.72
C GLY A 98 -5.42 -3.59 -9.66
N SER A 99 -6.36 -3.52 -10.61
CA SER A 99 -6.45 -4.55 -11.66
C SER A 99 -5.21 -4.52 -12.54
N ILE A 100 -4.26 -5.40 -12.22
CA ILE A 100 -3.03 -5.61 -12.98
C ILE A 100 -3.35 -5.91 -14.47
N ARG A 101 -4.54 -6.42 -14.79
CA ARG A 101 -5.03 -6.61 -16.18
C ARG A 101 -5.07 -5.34 -17.03
N SER A 102 -5.38 -4.17 -16.46
CA SER A 102 -5.37 -2.91 -17.22
C SER A 102 -3.93 -2.43 -17.53
N LEU A 103 -2.97 -2.75 -16.65
CA LEU A 103 -1.56 -2.49 -16.91
C LEU A 103 -0.99 -3.47 -17.94
N TYR A 104 -1.38 -4.75 -17.92
CA TYR A 104 -0.96 -5.72 -18.94
C TYR A 104 -1.41 -5.32 -20.36
N SER A 105 -2.63 -4.80 -20.51
CA SER A 105 -3.16 -4.42 -21.83
C SER A 105 -2.52 -3.17 -22.43
N THR A 106 -1.93 -2.29 -21.62
CA THR A 106 -1.35 -1.01 -22.08
C THR A 106 0.17 -1.01 -22.09
N ALA A 107 0.82 -1.86 -21.27
CA ALA A 107 2.28 -1.91 -21.20
C ALA A 107 2.93 -2.75 -22.31
N PHE A 108 2.16 -3.63 -22.96
CA PHE A 108 2.64 -4.52 -24.02
C PHE A 108 1.65 -4.50 -25.18
N SER A 109 1.48 -3.33 -25.80
CA SER A 109 0.79 -3.26 -27.08
C SER A 109 1.60 -4.05 -28.13
N PRO A 110 0.95 -4.88 -28.96
CA PRO A 110 1.65 -5.60 -30.03
C PRO A 110 2.29 -4.57 -30.98
N GLY A 111 3.62 -4.43 -30.89
CA GLY A 111 4.39 -3.43 -31.62
C GLY A 111 5.29 -2.52 -30.76
N ASP A 112 5.21 -2.57 -29.42
CA ASP A 112 6.19 -1.86 -28.58
C ASP A 112 7.54 -2.62 -28.60
N PRO A 113 8.61 -2.07 -29.22
CA PRO A 113 9.93 -2.72 -29.24
C PRO A 113 10.54 -2.85 -27.84
N GLN A 114 10.06 -2.09 -26.84
CA GLN A 114 10.44 -2.26 -25.42
C GLN A 114 9.75 -3.45 -24.75
N GLY A 115 8.82 -4.10 -25.44
CA GLY A 115 8.06 -5.25 -24.96
C GLY A 115 8.56 -6.57 -25.52
N SER A 116 9.86 -6.74 -25.78
CA SER A 116 10.41 -8.03 -26.22
C SER A 116 11.06 -8.80 -25.07
N LEU A 117 11.09 -10.13 -25.15
CA LEU A 117 11.76 -10.98 -24.17
C LEU A 117 13.25 -10.62 -24.04
N ASP A 118 13.93 -10.36 -25.15
CA ASP A 118 15.35 -10.00 -25.13
C ASP A 118 15.59 -8.67 -24.40
N THR A 119 14.76 -7.65 -24.62
CA THR A 119 14.89 -6.39 -23.88
C THR A 119 14.68 -6.57 -22.37
N PHE A 120 13.80 -7.47 -21.96
CA PHE A 120 13.62 -7.82 -20.55
C PHE A 120 14.86 -8.52 -19.99
N VAL A 121 15.42 -9.50 -20.71
CA VAL A 121 16.63 -10.22 -20.28
C VAL A 121 17.81 -9.25 -20.18
N ASP A 122 17.98 -8.37 -21.16
CA ASP A 122 19.01 -7.34 -21.16
C ASP A 122 18.86 -6.41 -19.96
N GLN A 123 17.65 -5.92 -19.67
CA GLN A 123 17.39 -5.08 -18.50
C GLN A 123 17.70 -5.78 -17.17
N LEU A 124 17.34 -7.07 -17.08
CA LEU A 124 17.58 -7.88 -15.89
C LEU A 124 19.08 -8.15 -15.65
N GLN A 125 19.86 -8.29 -16.73
CA GLN A 125 21.30 -8.54 -16.66
C GLN A 125 22.13 -7.25 -16.52
N ALA A 126 21.72 -6.16 -17.18
CA ALA A 126 22.46 -4.88 -17.25
C ALA A 126 22.61 -4.20 -15.89
N SER A 127 21.63 -4.33 -15.00
CA SER A 127 21.66 -3.66 -13.70
C SER A 127 22.50 -4.46 -12.71
N ASP A 128 23.61 -3.90 -12.22
CA ASP A 128 24.46 -4.57 -11.21
C ASP A 128 23.62 -4.96 -9.97
N ARG A 129 22.73 -4.05 -9.56
CA ARG A 129 21.72 -4.25 -8.52
C ARG A 129 20.32 -4.12 -9.11
N LEU A 130 19.43 -5.06 -8.78
CA LEU A 130 18.02 -4.97 -9.16
C LEU A 130 17.30 -3.86 -8.37
N PRO A 131 16.45 -3.05 -9.02
CA PRO A 131 15.64 -2.04 -8.34
C PRO A 131 14.68 -2.73 -7.37
N ALA A 132 14.44 -2.12 -6.20
CA ALA A 132 13.55 -2.70 -5.21
C ALA A 132 12.09 -2.66 -5.70
N CYS A 133 11.47 -3.83 -5.82
CA CYS A 133 10.05 -3.98 -6.06
C CYS A 133 9.28 -3.57 -4.79
N ILE A 134 8.75 -2.35 -4.76
CA ILE A 134 7.95 -1.82 -3.64
C ILE A 134 6.66 -1.17 -4.14
N PRO A 135 5.57 -1.21 -3.34
CA PRO A 135 4.37 -0.48 -3.67
C PRO A 135 4.65 1.04 -3.71
N HIS A 136 3.94 1.74 -4.60
CA HIS A 136 4.27 3.10 -5.03
C HIS A 136 4.36 4.13 -3.88
N ARG A 137 3.51 4.03 -2.85
CA ARG A 137 3.59 4.85 -1.64
C ARG A 137 2.94 4.13 -0.47
N THR A 138 3.66 3.98 0.62
CA THR A 138 3.08 3.75 1.93
C THR A 138 3.04 5.08 2.68
N THR A 139 1.87 5.46 3.18
CA THR A 139 1.69 6.70 3.95
C THR A 139 2.51 6.64 5.24
N SER A 140 3.13 7.76 5.63
CA SER A 140 3.89 7.86 6.88
C SER A 140 3.01 7.45 8.07
N GLY A 141 3.51 6.58 8.94
CA GLY A 141 2.78 6.03 10.09
C GLY A 141 2.39 4.55 9.95
N TYR A 142 2.45 3.97 8.74
CA TYR A 142 2.17 2.55 8.51
C TYR A 142 3.39 1.61 8.69
N ALA A 143 4.58 2.16 8.95
CA ALA A 143 5.87 1.45 8.98
C ALA A 143 5.86 0.13 9.77
N ASN A 144 5.17 0.10 10.91
CA ASN A 144 5.20 -1.05 11.83
C ASN A 144 4.35 -2.23 11.35
N HIS A 145 3.33 -2.00 10.53
CA HIS A 145 2.44 -3.07 10.02
C HIS A 145 2.62 -3.37 8.54
N ILE A 146 3.41 -2.57 7.81
CA ILE A 146 3.62 -2.74 6.37
C ILE A 146 4.17 -4.12 6.04
N ARG A 147 5.17 -4.62 6.79
CA ARG A 147 5.83 -5.91 6.49
C ARG A 147 4.90 -7.11 6.57
N SER A 148 3.85 -7.05 7.40
CA SER A 148 2.87 -8.14 7.49
C SER A 148 1.74 -8.03 6.47
N GLN A 149 1.64 -6.91 5.74
CA GLN A 149 0.59 -6.76 4.73
C GLN A 149 0.82 -7.72 3.56
N PRO A 150 -0.25 -8.41 3.09
CA PRO A 150 -0.17 -9.30 1.92
C PRO A 150 0.46 -8.64 0.70
N VAL A 151 0.20 -7.34 0.51
CA VAL A 151 0.77 -6.55 -0.59
C VAL A 151 2.30 -6.53 -0.53
N MET A 152 2.89 -6.35 0.66
CA MET A 152 4.35 -6.35 0.79
C MET A 152 4.93 -7.74 0.54
N LYS A 153 4.29 -8.79 1.09
CA LYS A 153 4.72 -10.18 0.85
C LYS A 153 4.74 -10.51 -0.64
N HIS A 154 3.74 -10.06 -1.38
CA HIS A 154 3.68 -10.21 -2.83
C HIS A 154 4.88 -9.57 -3.54
N TYR A 155 5.18 -8.29 -3.25
CA TYR A 155 6.33 -7.62 -3.86
C TYR A 155 7.68 -8.20 -3.43
N THR A 156 7.80 -8.70 -2.20
CA THR A 156 8.97 -9.45 -1.75
C THR A 156 9.14 -10.74 -2.56
N SER A 157 8.07 -11.51 -2.76
CA SER A 157 8.10 -12.72 -3.59
C SER A 157 8.55 -12.40 -5.02
N ILE A 158 7.98 -11.35 -5.64
CA ILE A 158 8.40 -10.91 -6.98
C ILE A 158 9.89 -10.56 -7.01
N GLN A 159 10.39 -9.89 -5.97
CA GLN A 159 11.80 -9.52 -5.87
C GLN A 159 12.71 -10.75 -5.80
N GLU A 160 12.33 -11.76 -5.02
CA GLU A 160 13.02 -13.05 -4.90
C GLU A 160 13.02 -13.78 -6.25
N ASP A 161 11.86 -13.85 -6.91
CA ASP A 161 11.71 -14.47 -8.23
C ASP A 161 12.61 -13.81 -9.29
N LEU A 162 12.71 -12.47 -9.28
CA LEU A 162 13.59 -11.73 -10.20
C LEU A 162 15.09 -12.02 -9.94
N VAL A 163 15.48 -12.17 -8.66
CA VAL A 163 16.85 -12.54 -8.28
C VAL A 163 17.16 -13.95 -8.76
N ASP A 164 16.24 -14.89 -8.54
CA ASP A 164 16.37 -16.28 -8.98
C ASP A 164 16.42 -16.41 -10.50
N LEU A 165 15.58 -15.68 -11.22
CA LEU A 165 15.60 -15.63 -12.69
C LEU A 165 16.93 -15.10 -13.20
N ARG A 166 17.48 -14.05 -12.57
CA ARG A 166 18.80 -13.52 -12.93
C ARG A 166 19.91 -14.57 -12.73
N MET A 167 19.84 -15.33 -11.64
CA MET A 167 20.79 -16.43 -11.40
C MET A 167 20.65 -17.55 -12.42
N ARG A 168 19.42 -17.98 -12.75
CA ARG A 168 19.17 -19.01 -13.76
C ARG A 168 19.62 -18.58 -15.15
N LEU A 169 19.39 -17.31 -15.53
CA LEU A 169 19.85 -16.74 -16.80
C LEU A 169 21.38 -16.67 -16.90
N ARG A 170 22.11 -16.58 -15.78
CA ARG A 170 23.58 -16.65 -15.78
C ARG A 170 24.09 -18.07 -15.98
N LEU A 171 23.39 -19.07 -15.44
CA LEU A 171 23.79 -20.47 -15.51
C LEU A 171 23.39 -21.14 -16.83
N ALA A 172 22.16 -20.90 -17.29
CA ALA A 172 21.58 -21.53 -18.47
C ALA A 172 20.65 -20.54 -19.21
N PRO A 173 21.22 -19.60 -19.99
CA PRO A 173 20.46 -18.52 -20.61
C PRO A 173 19.39 -19.04 -21.59
N GLU A 174 19.75 -19.91 -22.52
CA GLU A 174 18.84 -20.41 -23.56
C GLU A 174 17.68 -21.24 -22.99
N ALA A 175 17.97 -22.14 -22.05
CA ALA A 175 16.93 -22.95 -21.39
C ALA A 175 15.96 -22.07 -20.58
N THR A 176 16.48 -21.07 -19.88
CA THR A 176 15.63 -20.14 -19.09
C THR A 176 14.81 -19.24 -19.99
N LYS A 177 15.36 -18.76 -21.11
CA LYS A 177 14.61 -18.00 -22.13
C LYS A 177 13.47 -18.83 -22.73
N ALA A 178 13.74 -20.07 -23.13
CA ALA A 178 12.74 -20.97 -23.67
C ALA A 178 11.58 -21.21 -22.67
N HIS A 179 11.91 -21.45 -21.40
CA HIS A 179 10.91 -21.60 -20.34
C HIS A 179 10.07 -20.32 -20.14
N LEU A 180 10.72 -19.17 -20.08
CA LEU A 180 10.03 -17.88 -19.92
C LEU A 180 9.09 -17.60 -21.09
N GLN A 181 9.51 -17.94 -22.31
CA GLN A 181 8.73 -17.75 -23.52
C GLN A 181 7.52 -18.69 -23.60
N ALA A 182 7.66 -19.95 -23.16
CA ALA A 182 6.57 -20.93 -23.18
C ALA A 182 5.36 -20.48 -22.34
N ASP A 183 5.61 -19.91 -21.16
CA ASP A 183 4.55 -19.52 -20.22
C ASP A 183 4.13 -18.05 -20.35
N ASP A 184 4.78 -17.27 -21.22
CA ASP A 184 4.68 -15.79 -21.28
C ASP A 184 4.91 -15.09 -19.91
N ALA A 185 5.50 -15.81 -18.94
CA ALA A 185 5.69 -15.36 -17.57
C ALA A 185 6.62 -14.13 -17.48
N TRP A 186 7.51 -13.96 -18.47
CA TRP A 186 8.41 -12.81 -18.55
C TRP A 186 7.65 -11.47 -18.59
N ARG A 187 6.43 -11.40 -19.16
CA ARG A 187 5.65 -10.15 -19.23
C ARG A 187 5.23 -9.66 -17.84
N TYR A 188 4.89 -10.60 -16.97
CA TYR A 188 4.57 -10.34 -15.56
C TYR A 188 5.75 -9.67 -14.85
N TYR A 189 6.93 -10.29 -14.95
CA TYR A 189 8.15 -9.78 -14.33
C TYR A 189 8.66 -8.48 -14.96
N ALA A 190 8.58 -8.35 -16.29
CA ALA A 190 8.97 -7.16 -17.02
C ALA A 190 8.14 -5.93 -16.60
N LEU A 191 6.83 -6.09 -16.39
CA LEU A 191 5.97 -5.03 -15.89
C LEU A 191 6.44 -4.53 -14.51
N HIS A 192 6.69 -5.46 -13.59
CA HIS A 192 7.14 -5.14 -12.24
C HIS A 192 8.53 -4.51 -12.21
N LEU A 193 9.45 -4.99 -13.05
CA LEU A 193 10.79 -4.42 -13.20
C LEU A 193 10.73 -2.98 -13.75
N LYS A 194 9.89 -2.74 -14.78
CA LYS A 194 9.66 -1.39 -15.33
C LYS A 194 9.09 -0.44 -14.27
N GLN A 195 8.15 -0.92 -13.45
CA GLN A 195 7.59 -0.14 -12.35
C GLN A 195 8.62 0.15 -11.26
N ALA A 196 9.45 -0.83 -10.88
CA ALA A 196 10.51 -0.66 -9.90
C ALA A 196 11.54 0.37 -10.36
N ASN A 197 11.99 0.29 -11.62
CA ASN A 197 12.88 1.28 -12.25
C ASN A 197 12.29 2.71 -12.21
N LYS A 198 11.00 2.85 -12.54
CA LYS A 198 10.30 4.14 -12.47
C LYS A 198 10.25 4.68 -11.04
N ASN A 199 9.95 3.83 -10.06
CA ASN A 199 9.89 4.20 -8.65
C ASN A 199 11.27 4.63 -8.13
N GLU A 200 12.32 3.90 -8.48
CA GLU A 200 13.70 4.26 -8.10
C GLU A 200 14.13 5.58 -8.74
N GLY A 201 13.83 5.79 -10.02
CA GLY A 201 14.09 7.06 -10.70
C GLY A 201 13.39 8.24 -10.02
N GLN A 202 12.13 8.06 -9.59
CA GLN A 202 11.41 9.07 -8.82
C GLN A 202 12.03 9.31 -7.44
N LEU A 203 12.40 8.24 -6.72
CA LEU A 203 13.05 8.33 -5.42
C LEU A 203 14.39 9.07 -5.51
N ARG A 204 15.17 8.82 -6.56
CA ARG A 204 16.43 9.52 -6.82
C ARG A 204 16.20 11.01 -7.02
N ARG A 205 15.20 11.38 -7.85
CA ARG A 205 14.82 12.79 -8.07
C ARG A 205 14.36 13.47 -6.79
N THR A 206 13.50 12.82 -5.98
CA THR A 206 13.02 13.41 -4.73
C THR A 206 14.16 13.59 -3.72
N LYS A 207 15.09 12.63 -3.62
CA LYS A 207 16.30 12.76 -2.79
C LYS A 207 17.19 13.92 -3.25
N MET A 208 17.43 14.08 -4.55
CA MET A 208 18.21 15.21 -5.08
C MET A 208 17.55 16.56 -4.76
N ASN A 209 16.24 16.66 -4.92
CA ASN A 209 15.50 17.89 -4.60
C ASN A 209 15.53 18.20 -3.09
N ALA A 210 15.34 17.17 -2.25
CA ALA A 210 15.38 17.32 -0.79
C ALA A 210 16.77 17.75 -0.30
N THR A 211 17.83 17.12 -0.79
CA THR A 211 19.22 17.47 -0.43
C THR A 211 19.59 18.89 -0.87
N ALA A 212 19.17 19.32 -2.08
CA ALA A 212 19.35 20.69 -2.53
C ALA A 212 18.62 21.70 -1.61
N THR A 213 17.41 21.35 -1.16
CA THR A 213 16.61 22.19 -0.26
C THR A 213 17.27 22.32 1.12
N VAL A 214 17.76 21.21 1.68
CA VAL A 214 18.50 21.20 2.96
C VAL A 214 19.78 22.01 2.86
N LYS A 215 20.56 21.83 1.78
CA LYS A 215 21.80 22.59 1.57
C LYS A 215 21.55 24.10 1.51
N LYS A 216 20.50 24.52 0.81
CA LYS A 216 20.09 25.93 0.74
C LYS A 216 19.69 26.49 2.11
N ALA A 217 18.98 25.70 2.92
CA ALA A 217 18.61 26.10 4.28
C ALA A 217 19.83 26.23 5.21
N MET A 218 20.85 25.38 5.03
CA MET A 218 22.07 25.42 5.84
C MET A 218 23.04 26.54 5.45
N SER A 219 23.05 27.00 4.20
CA SER A 219 23.95 28.07 3.74
C SER A 219 23.41 29.48 3.92
N GLY A 220 22.15 29.61 4.35
CA GLY A 220 21.46 30.88 4.59
C GLY A 220 21.37 31.27 6.07
N ALA A 221 22.05 30.54 6.95
CA ALA A 221 22.27 30.82 8.36
C ALA A 221 23.75 31.16 8.57
#